data_AF-A0A645DCV8-F1
#
_entry.id   AF-A0A645DCV8-F1
#
_cell.length_a   1.000
_cell.length_b   1.000
_cell.length_c   1.000
_cell.angle_alpha   90.00
_cell.angle_beta   90.00
_cell.angle_gamma   90.00
#
_symmetry.space_group_name_H-M   'P 1'
#
loop_
_entity.id
_entity.type
_entity.pdbx_description
1 polymer ?
#
loop_
_entity_poly.entity_id
_entity_poly.type
_entity_poly.pdbx_seq_one_letter_code
_entity_poly.pdbx_strand_id
1 'polypeptide(L)'
;MGLPGLVGFGASEQALTILGASIDIAGLSNYAFSMPRDGTITSLAAYLSATAALALLAPLTYTVQVYSSTTDVFSPVPGALVNIVIGAPISIGDIFSGVTGSLSIPVAAGTRLLLVASATGGGLLVGGSVIASLSAGLGLE
;
A
#
# COMPACT_ATOMS: atom_id res chain seq x y z
N MET A 1 11.40 17.70 -29.74
CA MET A 1 11.05 18.31 -28.44
C MET A 1 10.24 17.28 -27.67
N GLY A 2 10.68 16.85 -26.49
CA GLY A 2 9.97 15.87 -25.66
C GLY A 2 9.07 16.56 -24.64
N LEU A 3 7.92 15.97 -24.35
CA LEU A 3 7.07 16.38 -23.25
C LEU A 3 7.67 15.88 -21.92
N PRO A 4 7.57 16.64 -20.82
CA PRO A 4 8.08 16.19 -19.51
C PRO A 4 7.26 15.01 -18.98
N GLY A 5 7.94 14.04 -18.38
CA GLY A 5 7.30 13.00 -17.56
C GLY A 5 7.15 13.49 -16.12
N LEU A 6 5.97 13.31 -15.52
CA LEU A 6 5.73 13.63 -14.12
C LEU A 6 5.78 12.34 -13.29
N VAL A 7 6.57 12.33 -12.21
CA VAL A 7 6.66 11.22 -11.26
C VAL A 7 6.07 11.67 -9.94
N GLY A 8 4.96 11.06 -9.53
CA GLY A 8 4.31 11.32 -8.26
C GLY A 8 4.63 10.22 -7.24
N PHE A 9 5.15 10.60 -6.09
CA PHE A 9 5.19 9.72 -4.92
C PHE A 9 3.79 9.73 -4.28
N GLY A 10 3.15 8.56 -4.14
CA GLY A 10 1.83 8.43 -3.51
C GLY A 10 0.62 8.45 -4.45
N ALA A 11 0.81 8.21 -5.75
CA ALA A 11 -0.31 7.86 -6.62
C ALA A 11 -0.73 6.40 -6.36
N SER A 12 -2.04 6.13 -6.35
CA SER A 12 -2.60 4.80 -6.11
C SER A 12 -3.66 4.49 -7.16
N GLU A 13 -3.66 3.25 -7.64
CA GLU A 13 -4.68 2.71 -8.52
C GLU A 13 -5.22 1.44 -7.91
N GLN A 14 -6.52 1.21 -8.06
CA GLN A 14 -7.10 -0.07 -7.68
C GLN A 14 -6.76 -1.09 -8.76
N ALA A 15 -5.93 -2.08 -8.42
CA ALA A 15 -5.73 -3.23 -9.29
C ALA A 15 -7.06 -3.98 -9.46
N LEU A 16 -7.38 -4.37 -10.70
CA LEU A 16 -8.57 -5.18 -11.03
C LEU A 16 -8.32 -6.69 -10.84
N THR A 17 -7.16 -7.05 -10.31
CA THR A 17 -6.82 -8.41 -9.94
C THR A 17 -7.22 -8.66 -8.49
N ILE A 18 -7.77 -9.84 -8.21
CA ILE A 18 -7.97 -10.30 -6.83
C ILE A 18 -6.59 -10.30 -6.15
N LEU A 19 -6.53 -9.86 -4.89
CA LEU A 19 -5.33 -9.97 -4.08
C LEU A 19 -4.88 -11.45 -4.03
N GLY A 20 -3.93 -11.79 -4.90
CA GLY A 20 -3.30 -13.11 -4.98
C GLY A 20 -1.92 -13.11 -4.34
N ALA A 21 -1.19 -14.22 -4.48
CA ALA A 21 0.18 -14.31 -3.97
C ALA A 21 1.16 -13.33 -4.66
N SER A 22 0.83 -12.82 -5.84
CA SER A 22 1.64 -11.86 -6.58
C SER A 22 0.78 -10.83 -7.32
N ILE A 23 1.36 -9.66 -7.59
CA ILE A 23 0.74 -8.57 -8.35
C ILE A 23 1.58 -8.32 -9.59
N ASP A 24 0.97 -8.46 -10.77
CA ASP A 24 1.58 -8.10 -12.04
C ASP A 24 1.14 -6.70 -12.44
N ILE A 25 2.11 -5.79 -12.63
CA ILE A 25 1.86 -4.41 -13.07
C ILE A 25 2.27 -4.18 -14.53
N ALA A 26 2.54 -5.23 -15.31
CA ALA A 26 2.90 -5.10 -16.72
C ALA A 26 1.81 -4.36 -17.50
N GLY A 27 2.19 -3.27 -18.19
CA GLY A 27 1.25 -2.43 -18.94
C GLY A 27 0.40 -1.49 -18.08
N LEU A 28 0.60 -1.47 -16.76
CA LEU A 28 0.00 -0.49 -15.85
C LEU A 28 0.98 0.65 -15.56
N SER A 29 0.48 1.73 -14.95
CA SER A 29 1.32 2.78 -14.39
C SER A 29 2.30 2.19 -13.35
N ASN A 30 3.56 2.59 -13.44
CA ASN A 30 4.59 2.08 -12.55
C ASN A 30 4.62 2.86 -11.24
N TYR A 31 4.17 2.22 -10.16
CA TYR A 31 4.14 2.78 -8.81
C TYR A 31 5.27 2.27 -7.90
N ALA A 32 6.23 1.52 -8.46
CA ALA A 32 7.29 0.90 -7.66
C ALA A 32 8.52 1.81 -7.50
N PHE A 33 9.13 1.73 -6.32
CA PHE A 33 10.38 2.43 -5.98
C PHE A 33 11.57 1.50 -6.20
N SER A 34 12.56 1.93 -6.97
CA SER A 34 13.79 1.16 -7.19
C SER A 34 14.82 1.46 -6.11
N MET A 35 15.35 0.43 -5.46
CA MET A 35 16.41 0.53 -4.46
C MET A 35 17.74 0.90 -5.15
N PRO A 36 18.32 2.08 -4.86
CA PRO A 36 19.56 2.51 -5.50
C PRO A 36 20.81 1.85 -4.93
N ARG A 37 20.67 1.20 -3.77
CA ARG A 37 21.74 0.49 -3.04
C ARG A 37 21.13 -0.63 -2.20
N ASP A 38 21.98 -1.50 -1.68
CA ASP A 38 21.59 -2.41 -0.61
C ASP A 38 21.14 -1.60 0.61
N GLY A 39 20.10 -2.09 1.29
CA GLY A 39 19.59 -1.49 2.51
C GLY A 39 18.70 -2.45 3.29
N THR A 40 18.21 -1.98 4.43
CA THR A 40 17.29 -2.74 5.30
C THR A 40 16.02 -1.95 5.54
N ILE A 41 14.86 -2.58 5.33
CA ILE A 41 13.58 -2.00 5.77
C ILE A 41 13.49 -2.15 7.28
N THR A 42 13.39 -1.02 7.98
CA THR A 42 13.36 -0.95 9.45
C THR A 42 11.99 -0.55 10.00
N SER A 43 11.17 0.10 9.19
CA SER A 43 9.80 0.46 9.53
C SER A 43 8.93 0.69 8.30
N LEU A 44 7.62 0.56 8.50
CA LEU A 44 6.58 0.95 7.56
C LEU A 44 5.54 1.78 8.31
N ALA A 45 5.18 2.92 7.75
CA ALA A 45 4.09 3.77 8.23
C ALA A 45 3.02 3.90 7.16
N ALA A 46 1.76 3.99 7.57
CA ALA A 46 0.63 4.28 6.71
C ALA A 46 -0.28 5.33 7.37
N TYR A 47 -0.81 6.22 6.56
CA TYR A 47 -1.73 7.27 6.96
C TYR A 47 -2.85 7.39 5.93
N LEU A 48 -4.08 7.30 6.41
CA LEU A 48 -5.30 7.31 5.62
C LEU A 48 -6.17 8.50 6.01
N SER A 49 -6.75 9.15 5.02
CA SER A 49 -7.79 10.14 5.20
C SER A 49 -9.02 9.75 4.40
N ALA A 50 -10.15 9.54 5.07
CA ALA A 50 -11.40 9.16 4.45
C ALA A 50 -11.95 10.29 3.56
N THR A 51 -12.20 9.98 2.28
CA THR A 51 -12.73 10.94 1.30
C THR A 51 -14.23 10.79 1.07
N ALA A 52 -14.84 9.71 1.56
CA ALA A 52 -16.29 9.53 1.61
C ALA A 52 -16.72 8.88 2.94
N ALA A 53 -17.99 9.09 3.32
CA ALA A 53 -18.60 8.46 4.49
C ALA A 53 -19.14 7.07 4.12
N LEU A 54 -19.04 6.12 5.06
CA LEU A 54 -19.47 4.73 4.86
C LEU A 54 -19.96 4.10 6.15
N ALA A 55 -21.12 3.45 6.08
CA ALA A 55 -21.60 2.58 7.14
C ALA A 55 -20.98 1.19 6.99
N LEU A 56 -20.17 0.77 7.96
CA LEU A 56 -19.68 -0.59 8.06
C LEU A 56 -20.61 -1.41 8.96
N LEU A 57 -20.83 -2.69 8.63
CA LEU A 57 -21.64 -3.60 9.44
C LEU A 57 -20.82 -4.24 10.57
N ALA A 58 -19.49 -4.21 10.45
CA ALA A 58 -18.51 -4.66 11.43
C ALA A 58 -17.20 -3.88 11.23
N PRO A 59 -16.23 -3.91 12.16
CA PRO A 59 -14.92 -3.33 11.91
C PRO A 59 -14.24 -3.92 10.67
N LEU A 60 -13.46 -3.09 9.98
CA LEU A 60 -12.64 -3.41 8.82
C LEU A 60 -11.17 -3.42 9.24
N THR A 61 -10.36 -4.33 8.70
CA THR A 61 -8.90 -4.26 8.78
C THR A 61 -8.33 -3.79 7.45
N TYR A 62 -7.70 -2.62 7.47
CA TYR A 62 -6.95 -2.07 6.35
C TYR A 62 -5.48 -2.46 6.48
N THR A 63 -4.93 -3.09 5.45
CA THR A 63 -3.55 -3.58 5.43
C THR A 63 -2.77 -2.84 4.36
N VAL A 64 -1.62 -2.26 4.73
CA VAL A 64 -0.61 -1.76 3.79
C VAL A 64 0.60 -2.66 3.90
N GLN A 65 1.03 -3.26 2.80
CA GLN A 65 2.15 -4.21 2.77
C GLN A 65 3.14 -3.87 1.66
N VAL A 66 4.42 -4.07 1.94
CA VAL A 66 5.48 -4.00 0.94
C VAL A 66 5.48 -5.27 0.11
N TYR A 67 5.53 -5.10 -1.20
CA TYR A 67 5.83 -6.16 -2.15
C TYR A 67 7.16 -5.83 -2.85
N SER A 68 7.89 -6.86 -3.26
CA SER A 68 9.19 -6.69 -3.93
C SER A 68 9.28 -7.49 -5.22
N SER A 69 10.07 -6.97 -6.17
CA SER A 69 10.42 -7.68 -7.41
C SER A 69 11.70 -7.14 -8.04
N THR A 70 12.27 -7.89 -8.98
CA THR A 70 13.21 -7.37 -10.00
C THR A 70 12.56 -7.25 -11.38
N THR A 71 11.28 -7.61 -11.51
CA THR A 71 10.47 -7.54 -12.73
C THR A 71 9.18 -6.75 -12.45
N ASP A 72 8.16 -6.86 -13.32
CA ASP A 72 6.82 -6.28 -13.08
C ASP A 72 5.90 -7.21 -12.26
N VAL A 73 6.37 -8.38 -11.84
CA VAL A 73 5.60 -9.33 -11.01
C VAL A 73 6.10 -9.29 -9.57
N PHE A 74 5.32 -8.68 -8.69
CA PHE A 74 5.64 -8.39 -7.30
C PHE A 74 5.10 -9.44 -6.35
N SER A 75 5.90 -9.85 -5.36
CA SER A 75 5.49 -10.78 -4.29
C SER A 75 5.54 -10.09 -2.92
N PRO A 76 4.65 -10.46 -1.97
CA PRO A 76 4.60 -9.84 -0.66
C PRO A 76 5.90 -10.09 0.09
N VAL A 77 6.39 -9.05 0.75
CA VAL A 77 7.52 -9.14 1.69
C VAL A 77 6.96 -9.57 3.05
N PRO A 78 7.31 -10.76 3.57
CA PRO A 78 6.80 -11.23 4.85
C PRO A 78 7.20 -10.29 5.99
N GLY A 79 6.23 -9.95 6.85
CA GLY A 79 6.45 -9.08 8.02
C GLY A 79 6.50 -7.57 7.72
N ALA A 80 6.69 -7.15 6.48
CA ALA A 80 6.70 -5.73 6.08
C ALA A 80 5.29 -5.19 5.83
N LEU A 81 4.44 -5.19 6.85
CA LEU A 81 3.05 -4.72 6.75
C LEU A 81 2.61 -3.92 7.97
N VAL A 82 1.63 -3.04 7.75
CA VAL A 82 0.90 -2.28 8.77
C VAL A 82 -0.57 -2.66 8.68
N ASN A 83 -1.16 -3.03 9.81
CA ASN A 83 -2.59 -3.28 9.94
C ASN A 83 -3.24 -2.14 10.73
N ILE A 84 -4.34 -1.62 10.19
CA ILE A 84 -5.10 -0.51 10.77
C ILE A 84 -6.55 -0.98 10.90
N VAL A 85 -7.05 -1.03 12.14
CA VAL A 85 -8.44 -1.37 12.40
C VAL A 85 -9.29 -0.12 12.27
N ILE A 86 -10.29 -0.16 11.39
CA ILE A 86 -11.22 0.92 11.10
C ILE A 86 -12.60 0.53 11.63
N GLY A 87 -13.13 1.35 12.55
CA GLY A 87 -14.45 1.17 13.16
C GLY A 87 -15.60 1.69 12.30
N ALA A 88 -16.83 1.44 12.75
CA ALA A 88 -18.06 1.94 12.14
C ALA A 88 -18.68 3.07 12.99
N PRO A 89 -19.30 4.10 12.38
CA PRO A 89 -19.25 4.46 10.95
C PRO A 89 -17.95 5.20 10.59
N ILE A 90 -17.64 5.29 9.29
CA ILE A 90 -16.59 6.17 8.75
C ILE A 90 -17.23 7.48 8.28
N SER A 91 -16.67 8.60 8.70
CA SER A 91 -17.04 9.95 8.25
C SER A 91 -15.97 10.53 7.32
N ILE A 92 -16.37 11.49 6.48
CA ILE A 92 -15.42 12.25 5.65
C ILE A 92 -14.45 13.00 6.57
N GLY A 93 -13.15 12.90 6.28
CA GLY A 93 -12.11 13.53 7.06
C GLY A 93 -11.61 12.69 8.23
N ASP A 94 -12.20 11.52 8.51
CA ASP A 94 -11.66 10.59 9.49
C ASP A 94 -10.23 10.18 9.10
N ILE A 95 -9.36 10.11 10.10
CA ILE A 95 -7.95 9.79 9.94
C ILE A 95 -7.67 8.46 10.63
N PHE A 96 -6.99 7.57 9.90
CA PHE A 96 -6.52 6.31 10.43
C PHE A 96 -5.03 6.17 10.10
N SER A 97 -4.22 5.75 11.07
CA SER A 97 -2.79 5.58 10.82
C SER A 97 -2.22 4.43 11.63
N GLY A 98 -1.07 3.94 11.19
CA GLY A 98 -0.35 2.87 11.85
C GLY A 98 1.12 2.88 11.46
N VAL A 99 1.95 2.33 12.35
CA VAL A 99 3.38 2.14 12.13
C VAL A 99 3.78 0.76 12.62
N THR A 100 4.52 0.03 11.79
CA THR A 100 5.21 -1.19 12.15
C THR A 100 6.69 -0.88 12.16
N GLY A 101 7.32 -0.93 13.33
CA GLY A 101 8.76 -0.70 13.51
C GLY A 101 9.54 -1.98 13.77
N SER A 102 10.82 -1.83 14.11
CA SER A 102 11.74 -2.92 14.48
C SER A 102 11.81 -4.04 13.43
N LEU A 103 11.63 -3.68 12.15
CA LEU A 103 11.83 -4.59 11.05
C LEU A 103 13.34 -4.79 10.80
N SER A 104 13.70 -5.93 10.24
CA SER A 104 15.07 -6.23 9.82
C SER A 104 15.00 -7.05 8.54
N ILE A 105 14.63 -6.39 7.46
CA ILE A 105 14.38 -7.03 6.16
C ILE A 105 15.39 -6.49 5.15
N PRO A 106 16.41 -7.28 4.76
CA PRO A 106 17.40 -6.85 3.81
C PRO A 106 16.78 -6.76 2.40
N VAL A 107 17.18 -5.73 1.67
CA VAL A 107 16.75 -5.48 0.30
C VAL A 107 17.96 -5.08 -0.52
N ALA A 108 18.24 -5.83 -1.59
CA ALA A 108 19.39 -5.58 -2.45
C ALA A 108 19.15 -4.41 -3.42
N ALA A 109 20.23 -3.78 -3.87
CA ALA A 109 20.23 -2.81 -4.94
C ALA A 109 19.52 -3.36 -6.19
N GLY A 110 18.76 -2.51 -6.89
CA GLY A 110 17.97 -2.89 -8.06
C GLY A 110 16.65 -3.60 -7.74
N THR A 111 16.39 -3.97 -6.48
CA THR A 111 15.06 -4.43 -6.06
C THR A 111 14.06 -3.29 -6.18
N ARG A 112 12.88 -3.59 -6.73
CA ARG A 112 11.74 -2.68 -6.79
C ARG A 112 10.80 -2.98 -5.65
N LEU A 113 10.30 -1.94 -4.98
CA LEU A 113 9.36 -2.03 -3.87
C LEU A 113 8.03 -1.39 -4.28
N LEU A 114 6.93 -2.11 -4.09
CA LEU A 114 5.58 -1.65 -4.35
C LEU A 114 4.79 -1.65 -3.03
N LEU A 115 4.05 -0.58 -2.76
CA LEU A 115 3.14 -0.52 -1.63
C LEU A 115 1.75 -0.96 -2.08
N VAL A 116 1.22 -1.97 -1.41
CA VAL A 116 -0.05 -2.60 -1.75
C VAL A 116 -0.99 -2.42 -0.57
N ALA A 117 -2.14 -1.82 -0.84
CA ALA A 117 -3.18 -1.67 0.15
C ALA A 117 -4.32 -2.65 -0.11
N SER A 118 -4.89 -3.20 0.95
CA SER A 118 -6.04 -4.10 0.88
C SER A 118 -6.92 -3.93 2.12
N ALA A 119 -8.18 -4.33 2.01
CA ALA A 119 -9.13 -4.22 3.09
C ALA A 119 -9.90 -5.53 3.25
N THR A 120 -10.05 -6.00 4.49
CA THR A 120 -10.80 -7.23 4.81
C THR A 120 -11.75 -7.00 5.97
N GLY A 121 -12.92 -7.64 5.96
CA GLY A 121 -13.98 -7.41 6.96
C GLY A 121 -14.92 -6.28 6.55
N GLY A 122 -15.47 -5.54 7.52
CA GLY A 122 -16.38 -4.42 7.24
C GLY A 122 -17.83 -4.80 6.94
N GLY A 123 -18.10 -6.06 6.56
CA GLY A 123 -19.39 -6.50 6.02
C GLY A 123 -19.74 -5.80 4.70
N LEU A 124 -18.71 -5.40 3.95
CA LEU A 124 -18.82 -4.61 2.74
C LEU A 124 -19.57 -5.41 1.66
N LEU A 125 -20.68 -4.87 1.15
CA LEU A 125 -21.33 -5.40 -0.04
C LEU A 125 -20.31 -5.29 -1.19
N VAL A 126 -19.85 -6.44 -1.66
CA VAL A 126 -18.82 -6.67 -2.69
C VAL A 126 -18.80 -5.54 -3.74
N GLY A 127 -17.77 -4.70 -3.70
CA GLY A 127 -17.60 -3.58 -4.65
C GLY A 127 -17.04 -2.28 -4.05
N GLY A 128 -16.80 -2.20 -2.74
CA GLY A 128 -16.26 -0.99 -2.12
C GLY A 128 -14.80 -0.73 -2.50
N SER A 129 -14.62 0.16 -3.47
CA SER A 129 -13.39 0.96 -3.62
C SER A 129 -13.00 1.55 -2.25
N VAL A 130 -11.71 1.53 -1.94
CA VAL A 130 -11.19 2.26 -0.79
C VAL A 130 -11.33 3.76 -1.09
N ILE A 131 -12.35 4.37 -0.51
CA ILE A 131 -12.67 5.81 -0.53
C ILE A 131 -11.82 6.57 0.48
N ALA A 132 -10.50 6.43 0.40
CA ALA A 132 -9.57 7.15 1.24
C ALA A 132 -8.32 7.56 0.44
N SER A 133 -7.77 8.72 0.76
CA SER A 133 -6.41 9.09 0.34
C SER A 133 -5.42 8.36 1.24
N LEU A 134 -4.41 7.73 0.65
CA LEU A 134 -3.38 6.96 1.35
C LEU A 134 -2.00 7.59 1.10
N SER A 135 -1.25 7.79 2.17
CA SER A 135 0.20 7.95 2.11
C SER A 135 0.88 6.89 2.97
N ALA A 136 2.12 6.58 2.63
CA ALA A 136 2.92 5.61 3.36
C ALA A 136 4.41 5.94 3.23
N GLY A 137 5.20 5.44 4.18
CA GLY A 137 6.63 5.69 4.26
C GLY A 137 7.39 4.47 4.72
N LEU A 138 8.59 4.29 4.18
CA LEU A 138 9.53 3.22 4.54
C LEU A 138 10.75 3.81 5.24
N GLY A 139 11.09 3.25 6.41
CA GLY A 139 12.42 3.42 6.99
C GLY A 139 13.42 2.53 6.26
N LEU A 140 14.45 3.13 5.67
CA LEU A 140 15.51 2.45 4.94
C LEU A 140 16.86 2.87 5.50
N GLU A 141 17.65 1.89 5.95
CA GLU A 141 19.02 2.06 6.47
C GLU A 141 20.04 1.39 5.55
#